data_AF-A0A851QNG3-F1
#
_entry.id   AF-A0A851QNG3-F1
#
_cell.length_a   1.000
_cell.length_b   1.000
_cell.length_c   1.000
_cell.angle_alpha   90.00
_cell.angle_beta   90.00
_cell.angle_gamma   90.00
#
_symmetry.space_group_name_H-M   'P 1'
#
loop_
_entity.id
_entity.type
_entity.pdbx_description
1 polymer ?
#
loop_
_entity_poly.entity_id
_entity_poly.type
_entity_poly.pdbx_seq_one_letter_code
_entity_poly.pdbx_strand_id
1 'polypeptide(L)'
;VSPLVEEEFQRCRRERYSARDLQGLTVEHDPVSIPEGQTLVLTLKDRGVLDSGKDVLEQVELAAAAKAGEEQELRWRHPPYEPYGEQGPGLAPQAPSLLAQYDDPVPRPSFCLGPGGDSGGDPWPGALLPPGPIPHSLELPLPCLAQEYLSPKEMAVTFCKTRRQVRKLRNKEKPLRADDLLALTPRDTQGDIDSRSRGQGWRVQEDEDG
;
A
#
# COMPACT_ATOMS: atom_id res chain seq x y z
N VAL A 1 -25.72 0.87 -55.92
CA VAL A 1 -25.89 0.84 -54.45
C VAL A 1 -26.71 2.05 -54.08
N SER A 2 -27.82 1.89 -53.34
CA SER A 2 -28.79 2.97 -53.10
C SER A 2 -28.25 4.02 -52.13
N PRO A 3 -28.56 5.32 -52.29
CA PRO A 3 -28.03 6.39 -51.43
C PRO A 3 -28.39 6.23 -49.94
N LEU A 4 -29.54 5.62 -49.64
CA LEU A 4 -29.96 5.26 -48.28
C LEU A 4 -29.02 4.25 -47.60
N VAL A 5 -28.48 3.29 -48.37
CA VAL A 5 -27.56 2.28 -47.83
C VAL A 5 -26.20 2.91 -47.53
N GLU A 6 -25.75 3.83 -48.37
CA GLU A 6 -24.52 4.60 -48.12
C GLU A 6 -24.68 5.49 -46.88
N GLU A 7 -25.82 6.16 -46.71
CA GLU A 7 -26.12 7.01 -45.56
C GLU A 7 -26.18 6.21 -44.24
N GLU A 8 -26.75 4.99 -44.25
CA GLU A 8 -26.72 4.08 -43.11
C GLU A 8 -25.30 3.59 -42.77
N PHE A 9 -24.48 3.29 -43.79
CA PHE A 9 -23.08 2.93 -43.58
C PHE A 9 -22.27 4.09 -42.97
N GLN A 10 -22.53 5.32 -43.40
CA GLN A 10 -21.90 6.52 -42.84
C GLN A 10 -22.39 6.80 -41.41
N ARG A 11 -23.67 6.54 -41.10
CA ARG A 11 -24.20 6.65 -39.74
C ARG A 11 -23.55 5.61 -38.81
N CYS A 12 -23.54 4.35 -39.22
CA CYS A 12 -22.84 3.27 -38.52
C CYS A 12 -21.35 3.55 -38.33
N ARG A 13 -20.68 4.22 -39.28
CA ARG A 13 -19.26 4.57 -39.15
C ARG A 13 -19.01 5.68 -38.12
N ARG A 14 -19.97 6.58 -37.92
CA ARG A 14 -19.91 7.63 -36.87
C ARG A 14 -20.32 7.13 -35.49
N GLU A 15 -21.16 6.10 -35.43
CA GLU A 15 -21.56 5.43 -34.17
C GLU A 15 -20.52 4.44 -33.65
N ARG A 16 -19.49 4.11 -34.45
CA ARG A 16 -18.39 3.24 -34.02
C ARG A 16 -17.43 4.01 -33.13
N TYR A 17 -17.20 3.45 -31.94
CA TYR A 17 -16.13 3.87 -31.05
C TYR A 17 -14.78 3.85 -31.76
N SER A 18 -13.98 4.87 -31.47
CA SER A 18 -12.65 5.12 -32.01
C SER A 18 -11.61 5.09 -30.89
N ALA A 19 -10.33 5.11 -31.25
CA ALA A 19 -9.24 5.13 -30.26
C ALA A 19 -9.30 6.34 -29.31
N ARG A 20 -9.94 7.44 -29.73
CA ARG A 20 -10.13 8.64 -28.90
C ARG A 20 -11.11 8.42 -27.76
N ASP A 21 -12.06 7.51 -27.94
CA ASP A 21 -13.08 7.22 -26.93
C ASP A 21 -12.53 6.33 -25.81
N LEU A 22 -11.33 5.76 -26.00
CA LEU A 22 -10.61 5.00 -24.98
C LEU A 22 -9.73 5.88 -24.08
N GLN A 23 -9.68 7.19 -24.34
CA GLN A 23 -8.88 8.12 -23.57
C GLN A 23 -9.27 8.10 -22.08
N GLY A 24 -8.25 7.99 -21.22
CA GLY A 24 -8.44 8.06 -19.77
C GLY A 24 -8.89 6.76 -19.11
N LEU A 25 -9.16 5.70 -19.88
CA LEU A 25 -9.31 4.36 -19.34
C LEU A 25 -7.95 3.83 -18.87
N THR A 26 -7.97 3.05 -17.79
CA THR A 26 -6.76 2.42 -17.24
C THR A 26 -6.65 0.98 -17.73
N VAL A 27 -5.46 0.56 -18.18
CA VAL A 27 -5.16 -0.83 -18.51
C VAL A 27 -4.40 -1.45 -17.34
N GLU A 28 -4.89 -2.57 -16.79
CA GLU A 28 -4.28 -3.29 -15.66
C GLU A 28 -3.36 -4.40 -16.16
N HIS A 29 -2.32 -4.02 -16.91
CA HIS A 29 -1.26 -4.93 -17.37
C HIS A 29 0.08 -4.19 -17.39
N ASP A 30 1.17 -4.94 -17.21
CA ASP A 30 2.51 -4.42 -17.46
C ASP A 30 2.68 -4.18 -18.97
N PRO A 31 3.23 -3.03 -19.42
CA PRO A 31 3.52 -2.82 -20.83
C PRO A 31 4.54 -3.82 -21.36
N VAL A 32 5.40 -4.36 -20.48
CA VAL A 32 6.40 -5.38 -20.80
C VAL A 32 5.77 -6.77 -20.97
N SER A 33 4.64 -7.03 -20.33
CA SER A 33 3.95 -8.33 -20.43
C SER A 33 3.23 -8.53 -21.76
N ILE A 34 2.99 -7.44 -22.51
CA ILE A 34 2.30 -7.45 -23.79
C ILE A 34 3.33 -7.78 -24.89
N PRO A 35 3.22 -8.94 -25.57
CA PRO A 35 4.17 -9.31 -26.61
C PRO A 35 4.04 -8.38 -27.82
N GLU A 36 5.14 -7.76 -28.21
CA GLU A 36 5.21 -6.90 -29.38
C GLU A 36 4.82 -7.68 -30.65
N GLY A 37 4.01 -7.07 -31.52
CA GLY A 37 3.58 -7.67 -32.78
C GLY A 37 2.34 -8.57 -32.68
N GLN A 38 1.79 -8.78 -31.47
CA GLN A 38 0.50 -9.45 -31.29
C GLN A 38 -0.59 -8.43 -30.96
N THR A 39 -1.75 -8.58 -31.59
CA THR A 39 -2.94 -7.80 -31.28
C THR A 39 -3.75 -8.54 -30.22
N LEU A 40 -3.80 -7.99 -29.00
CA LEU A 40 -4.63 -8.51 -27.91
C LEU A 40 -5.97 -7.79 -27.88
N VAL A 41 -7.03 -8.52 -27.55
CA VAL A 41 -8.36 -7.96 -27.31
C VAL A 41 -8.50 -7.69 -25.82
N LEU A 42 -8.60 -6.43 -25.42
CA LEU A 42 -8.84 -6.07 -24.03
C LEU A 42 -10.34 -6.05 -23.74
N THR A 43 -10.72 -6.53 -22.56
CA THR A 43 -12.10 -6.54 -22.06
C THR A 43 -12.24 -5.60 -20.87
N LEU A 44 -13.43 -5.03 -20.67
CA LEU A 44 -13.72 -4.23 -19.49
C LEU A 44 -13.77 -5.15 -18.26
N LYS A 45 -13.04 -4.80 -17.22
CA LYS A 45 -13.03 -5.51 -15.95
C LYS A 45 -14.37 -5.33 -15.23
N ASP A 46 -14.90 -6.42 -14.69
CA ASP A 46 -16.17 -6.40 -13.98
C ASP A 46 -16.13 -5.48 -12.75
N ARG A 47 -17.17 -4.66 -12.62
CA ARG A 47 -17.28 -3.69 -11.55
C ARG A 47 -18.70 -3.48 -11.06
N GLY A 48 -18.84 -3.23 -9.76
CA GLY A 48 -20.11 -2.83 -9.16
C GLY A 48 -20.58 -1.47 -9.68
N VAL A 49 -21.84 -1.37 -10.08
CA VAL A 49 -22.43 -0.16 -10.69
C VAL A 49 -22.40 1.06 -9.76
N LEU A 50 -22.42 0.86 -8.44
CA LEU A 50 -22.39 1.94 -7.44
C LEU A 50 -20.97 2.39 -7.06
N ASP A 51 -19.95 1.69 -7.55
CA ASP A 51 -18.57 2.00 -7.24
C ASP A 51 -18.05 3.14 -8.14
N SER A 52 -17.56 4.24 -7.54
CA SER A 52 -17.37 5.54 -8.21
C SER A 52 -15.97 5.81 -8.77
N GLY A 53 -15.08 4.83 -8.72
CA GLY A 53 -13.73 4.89 -9.29
C GLY A 53 -13.70 4.79 -10.84
N LYS A 54 -12.58 4.34 -11.41
CA LYS A 54 -12.36 4.34 -12.87
C LYS A 54 -12.59 2.97 -13.50
N ASP A 55 -12.99 2.99 -14.76
CA ASP A 55 -13.14 1.79 -15.60
C ASP A 55 -11.77 1.26 -16.02
N VAL A 56 -11.60 -0.06 -15.94
CA VAL A 56 -10.33 -0.74 -16.13
C VAL A 56 -10.44 -1.76 -17.27
N LEU A 57 -9.45 -1.79 -18.15
CA LEU A 57 -9.32 -2.77 -19.22
C LEU A 57 -8.32 -3.86 -18.83
N GLU A 58 -8.73 -5.12 -19.00
CA GLU A 58 -7.90 -6.30 -18.77
C GLU A 58 -8.02 -7.30 -19.93
N GLN A 59 -6.91 -7.93 -20.30
CA GLN A 59 -6.95 -9.15 -21.10
C GLN A 59 -7.23 -10.35 -20.20
N VAL A 60 -8.22 -11.17 -20.56
CA VAL A 60 -8.72 -12.29 -19.74
C VAL A 60 -7.64 -13.33 -19.47
N GLU A 61 -6.91 -13.75 -20.51
CA GLU A 61 -5.88 -14.79 -20.41
C GLU A 61 -4.68 -14.32 -19.56
N LEU A 62 -4.22 -13.10 -19.78
CA LEU A 62 -3.11 -12.51 -19.01
C LEU A 62 -3.53 -12.29 -17.55
N ALA A 63 -4.76 -11.84 -17.29
CA ALA A 63 -5.28 -11.65 -15.94
C ALA A 63 -5.40 -12.99 -15.18
N ALA A 64 -5.81 -14.06 -15.87
CA ALA A 64 -5.84 -15.40 -15.29
C ALA A 64 -4.43 -15.92 -14.96
N ALA A 65 -3.46 -15.71 -15.86
CA ALA A 65 -2.07 -16.09 -15.63
C ALA A 65 -1.45 -15.34 -14.44
N ALA A 66 -1.72 -14.03 -14.30
CA ALA A 66 -1.25 -13.23 -13.18
C ALA A 66 -1.83 -13.73 -11.84
N LYS A 67 -3.15 -13.96 -11.78
CA LYS A 67 -3.82 -14.54 -10.59
C LYS A 67 -3.26 -15.91 -10.23
N ALA A 68 -3.01 -16.77 -11.21
CA ALA A 68 -2.43 -18.10 -10.97
C ALA A 68 -1.00 -18.01 -10.41
N GLY A 69 -0.20 -17.04 -10.88
CA GLY A 69 1.12 -16.76 -10.33
C GLY A 69 1.05 -16.30 -8.87
N GLU A 70 0.17 -15.34 -8.56
CA GLU A 70 -0.08 -14.86 -7.19
C GLU A 70 -0.49 -16.03 -6.27
N GLU A 71 -1.41 -16.89 -6.69
CA GLU A 71 -1.84 -18.07 -5.93
C GLU A 71 -0.70 -19.07 -5.70
N GLN A 72 0.13 -19.30 -6.71
CA GLN A 72 1.28 -20.20 -6.59
C GLN A 72 2.34 -19.64 -5.63
N GLU A 73 2.60 -18.34 -5.68
CA GLU A 73 3.49 -17.66 -4.74
C GLU A 73 2.94 -17.71 -3.31
N LEU A 74 1.64 -17.44 -3.12
CA LEU A 74 1.00 -17.57 -1.81
C LEU A 74 1.08 -19.01 -1.28
N ARG A 75 0.87 -20.00 -2.14
CA ARG A 75 1.03 -21.42 -1.79
C ARG A 75 2.48 -21.77 -1.43
N TRP A 76 3.46 -21.15 -2.06
CA TRP A 76 4.87 -21.31 -1.71
C TRP A 76 5.22 -20.60 -0.39
N ARG A 77 4.67 -19.40 -0.17
CA ARG A 77 4.87 -18.60 1.05
C ARG A 77 4.22 -19.24 2.28
N HIS A 78 3.07 -19.87 2.11
CA HIS A 78 2.33 -20.55 3.16
C HIS A 78 2.54 -22.06 3.08
N PRO A 79 3.50 -22.63 3.84
CA PRO A 79 3.64 -24.08 3.91
C PRO A 79 2.34 -24.72 4.43
N PRO A 80 2.07 -25.99 4.05
CA PRO A 80 0.89 -26.70 4.52
C PRO A 80 0.84 -26.73 6.05
N TYR A 81 -0.34 -26.54 6.61
CA TYR A 81 -0.54 -26.52 8.05
C TYR A 81 -0.29 -27.92 8.65
N GLU A 82 0.76 -28.05 9.44
CA GLU A 82 1.12 -29.27 10.18
C GLU A 82 0.91 -29.03 11.69
N PRO A 83 -0.22 -29.49 12.29
CA PRO A 83 -0.53 -29.24 13.71
C PRO A 83 0.44 -29.89 14.69
N TYR A 84 1.07 -31.00 14.27
CA TYR A 84 2.02 -31.79 15.06
C TYR A 84 3.35 -31.98 14.33
N GLY A 85 3.72 -31.04 13.45
CA GLY A 85 5.04 -31.08 12.82
C GLY A 85 6.11 -31.06 13.91
N GLU A 86 7.08 -31.98 13.85
CA GLU A 86 8.23 -31.95 14.75
C GLU A 86 8.93 -30.60 14.58
N GLN A 87 8.76 -29.70 15.56
CA GLN A 87 9.54 -28.47 15.63
C GLN A 87 10.97 -28.88 15.95
N GLY A 88 11.74 -29.19 14.90
CA GLY A 88 13.12 -29.62 15.02
C GLY A 88 13.92 -28.60 15.84
N PRO A 89 14.76 -29.06 16.78
CA PRO A 89 15.55 -28.19 17.66
C PRO A 89 16.64 -27.49 16.83
N GLY A 90 16.30 -26.37 16.21
CA GLY A 90 17.23 -25.66 15.33
C GLY A 90 16.67 -24.45 14.59
N LEU A 91 15.35 -24.21 14.58
CA LEU A 91 14.82 -22.95 14.08
C LEU A 91 15.12 -21.84 15.08
N ALA A 92 16.20 -21.10 14.82
CA ALA A 92 16.51 -19.86 15.50
C ALA A 92 15.26 -18.96 15.52
N PRO A 93 15.00 -18.21 16.60
CA PRO A 93 13.85 -17.32 16.67
C PRO A 93 13.94 -16.32 15.52
N GLN A 94 13.08 -16.51 14.52
CA GLN A 94 12.94 -15.56 13.43
C GLN A 94 12.60 -14.22 14.07
N ALA A 95 13.29 -13.15 13.66
CA ALA A 95 12.98 -11.81 14.13
C ALA A 95 11.48 -11.53 13.94
N PRO A 96 10.81 -10.78 14.83
CA PRO A 96 9.39 -10.49 14.71
C PRO A 96 9.15 -9.63 13.45
N SER A 97 8.90 -10.29 12.32
CA SER A 97 8.36 -9.67 11.13
C SER A 97 6.86 -9.54 11.28
N LEU A 98 6.25 -8.59 10.57
CA LEU A 98 4.81 -8.56 10.44
C LEU A 98 4.34 -9.90 9.85
N LEU A 99 3.18 -10.36 10.31
CA LEU A 99 2.53 -11.53 9.72
C LEU A 99 2.13 -11.19 8.29
N ALA A 100 2.18 -12.15 7.36
CA ALA A 100 1.78 -11.97 5.96
C ALA A 100 0.35 -11.40 5.79
N GLN A 101 -0.51 -11.53 6.81
CA GLN A 101 -1.86 -10.92 6.85
C GLN A 101 -1.85 -9.39 6.89
N TYR A 102 -0.73 -8.79 7.28
CA TYR A 102 -0.54 -7.34 7.35
C TYR A 102 0.31 -6.79 6.21
N ASP A 103 0.72 -7.63 5.25
CA ASP A 103 1.33 -7.14 4.03
C ASP A 103 0.24 -6.56 3.14
N ASP A 104 0.41 -5.30 2.74
CA ASP A 104 -0.49 -4.67 1.78
C ASP A 104 -0.45 -5.44 0.45
N PRO A 105 -1.59 -5.64 -0.24
CA PRO A 105 -1.59 -6.30 -1.53
C PRO A 105 -0.70 -5.51 -2.49
N VAL A 106 0.22 -6.20 -3.15
CA VAL A 106 1.11 -5.58 -4.14
C VAL A 106 0.24 -4.94 -5.22
N PRO A 107 0.36 -3.63 -5.47
CA PRO A 107 -0.45 -2.96 -6.48
C PRO A 107 -0.14 -3.58 -7.84
N ARG A 108 -1.19 -3.96 -8.56
CA ARG A 108 -1.03 -4.48 -9.91
C ARG A 108 -0.53 -3.40 -10.85
N PRO A 109 0.39 -3.75 -11.77
CA PRO A 109 0.89 -2.81 -12.74
C PRO A 109 -0.25 -2.29 -13.61
N SER A 110 -0.35 -0.97 -13.75
CA SER A 110 -1.38 -0.34 -14.55
C SER A 110 -0.89 0.96 -15.18
N PHE A 111 -1.44 1.29 -16.35
CA PHE A 111 -1.15 2.53 -17.06
C PHE A 111 -2.43 3.13 -17.67
N CYS A 112 -2.45 4.45 -17.89
CA CYS A 112 -3.60 5.15 -18.46
C CYS A 112 -3.44 5.33 -19.98
N LEU A 113 -4.54 5.22 -20.73
CA LEU A 113 -4.54 5.50 -22.16
C LEU A 113 -4.63 7.01 -22.44
N GLY A 114 -3.82 7.46 -23.41
CA GLY A 114 -3.78 8.82 -23.90
C GLY A 114 -4.94 9.16 -24.85
N PRO A 115 -5.02 10.42 -25.32
CA PRO A 115 -6.02 10.89 -26.27
C PRO A 115 -5.99 10.15 -27.62
N GLY A 116 -4.88 9.49 -27.96
CA GLY A 116 -4.75 8.68 -29.17
C GLY A 116 -5.13 7.22 -28.99
N GLY A 117 -5.54 6.79 -27.79
CA GLY A 117 -5.65 5.37 -27.43
C GLY A 117 -4.29 4.67 -27.34
N ASP A 118 -3.21 5.43 -27.31
CA ASP A 118 -1.86 4.96 -27.07
C ASP A 118 -1.53 4.97 -25.57
N SER A 119 -0.66 4.06 -25.16
CA SER A 119 0.08 4.23 -23.92
C SER A 119 1.04 5.40 -24.14
N GLY A 120 0.55 6.62 -23.90
CA GLY A 120 1.40 7.80 -23.85
C GLY A 120 2.60 7.45 -22.98
N GLY A 121 3.79 7.42 -23.59
CA GLY A 121 5.04 6.92 -23.02
C GLY A 121 5.60 7.81 -21.93
N ASP A 122 4.75 8.31 -21.05
CA ASP A 122 5.13 8.75 -19.73
C ASP A 122 4.96 7.54 -18.82
N PRO A 123 6.01 6.69 -18.65
CA PRO A 123 6.09 5.93 -17.43
C PRO A 123 5.91 6.97 -16.34
N TRP A 124 4.84 6.80 -15.56
CA TRP A 124 4.69 7.48 -14.28
C TRP A 124 6.09 7.56 -13.69
N PRO A 125 6.67 8.76 -13.43
CA PRO A 125 8.06 8.86 -13.00
C PRO A 125 8.18 7.92 -11.81
N GLY A 126 8.83 6.78 -12.08
CA GLY A 126 8.80 5.63 -11.19
C GLY A 126 9.15 6.17 -9.84
N ALA A 127 8.28 5.90 -8.86
CA ALA A 127 8.39 6.33 -7.48
C ALA A 127 9.85 6.59 -7.19
N LEU A 128 10.23 7.88 -7.12
CA LEU A 128 11.61 8.31 -6.94
C LEU A 128 12.16 7.42 -5.85
N LEU A 129 13.01 6.46 -6.22
CA LEU A 129 13.69 5.63 -5.26
C LEU A 129 14.28 6.63 -4.27
N PRO A 130 14.02 6.48 -2.95
CA PRO A 130 14.57 7.41 -1.98
C PRO A 130 16.06 7.54 -2.30
N PRO A 131 16.60 8.77 -2.36
CA PRO A 131 17.95 9.00 -2.86
C PRO A 131 18.86 7.99 -2.16
N GLY A 132 19.37 7.05 -2.96
CA GLY A 132 20.24 6.01 -2.44
C GLY A 132 21.41 6.66 -1.72
N PRO A 133 22.08 5.93 -0.81
CA PRO A 133 23.26 6.45 -0.15
C PRO A 133 24.21 7.02 -1.20
N ILE A 134 24.62 8.28 -1.00
CA ILE A 134 25.51 9.02 -1.89
C ILE A 134 26.71 8.11 -2.17
N PRO A 135 27.11 7.91 -3.44
CA PRO A 135 28.25 7.06 -3.76
C PRO A 135 29.49 7.62 -3.08
N HIS A 136 29.97 6.93 -2.05
CA HIS A 136 31.24 7.23 -1.41
C HIS A 136 32.35 6.62 -2.26
N SER A 137 33.29 7.45 -2.71
CA SER A 137 34.46 6.98 -3.46
C SER A 137 35.25 5.99 -2.60
N LEU A 138 35.64 4.86 -3.20
CA LEU A 138 36.46 3.81 -2.56
C LEU A 138 37.97 4.19 -2.57
N GLU A 139 38.27 5.48 -2.67
CA GLU A 139 39.62 6.00 -2.55
C GLU A 139 39.98 6.13 -1.06
N LEU A 140 40.84 5.22 -0.60
CA LEU A 140 41.41 5.33 0.73
C LEU A 140 42.40 6.50 0.76
N PRO A 141 42.36 7.40 1.76
CA PRO A 141 43.33 8.46 1.87
C PRO A 141 44.73 7.89 2.09
N LEU A 142 45.72 8.45 1.39
CA LEU A 142 47.12 8.11 1.58
C LEU A 142 47.53 8.32 3.05
N PRO A 143 48.33 7.42 3.64
CA PRO A 143 48.72 7.53 5.04
C PRO A 143 49.53 8.82 5.25
N CYS A 144 49.01 9.71 6.10
CA CYS A 144 49.68 10.93 6.53
C CYS A 144 50.22 10.76 7.96
N LEU A 145 51.27 11.53 8.29
CA LEU A 145 51.80 11.57 9.65
C LEU A 145 50.71 12.03 10.62
N ALA A 146 50.54 11.30 11.73
CA ALA A 146 49.58 11.64 12.75
C ALA A 146 49.92 13.01 13.36
N GLN A 147 48.93 13.91 13.37
CA GLN A 147 49.09 15.22 14.02
C GLN A 147 48.95 15.04 15.53
N GLU A 148 49.92 15.56 16.29
CA GLU A 148 49.90 15.50 17.77
C GLU A 148 48.83 16.41 18.38
N TYR A 149 48.31 17.37 17.60
CA TYR A 149 47.27 18.31 18.03
C TYR A 149 46.05 18.20 17.12
N LEU A 150 44.87 18.24 17.73
CA LEU A 150 43.60 18.16 17.03
C LEU A 150 43.34 19.45 16.22
N SER A 151 42.89 19.31 14.97
CA SER A 151 42.53 20.48 14.15
C SER A 151 41.29 21.18 14.73
N PRO A 152 41.16 22.52 14.60
CA PRO A 152 39.98 23.25 15.07
C PRO A 152 38.64 22.68 14.55
N LYS A 153 38.65 22.12 13.34
CA LYS A 153 37.48 21.46 12.74
C LYS A 153 37.11 20.16 13.48
N GLU A 154 38.10 19.39 13.92
CA GLU A 154 37.91 18.14 14.65
C GLU A 154 37.54 18.41 16.11
N MET A 155 38.10 19.47 16.73
CA MET A 155 37.71 19.92 18.07
C MET A 155 36.23 20.32 18.13
N ALA A 156 35.71 20.94 17.08
CA ALA A 156 34.30 21.29 16.99
C ALA A 156 33.37 20.07 16.92
N VAL A 157 33.86 18.91 16.44
CA VAL A 157 33.05 17.68 16.37
C VAL A 157 33.14 16.90 17.68
N THR A 158 34.33 16.80 18.28
CA THR A 158 34.56 15.96 19.46
C THR A 158 34.15 16.62 20.78
N PHE A 159 34.21 17.95 20.88
CA PHE A 159 33.94 18.68 22.13
C PHE A 159 32.64 19.47 22.12
N CYS A 160 31.82 19.38 21.07
CA CYS A 160 30.52 20.02 21.07
C CYS A 160 29.52 19.23 21.93
N LYS A 161 29.04 19.87 22.99
CA LYS A 161 28.01 19.32 23.88
C LYS A 161 26.75 19.02 23.07
N THR A 162 26.30 17.77 23.09
CA THR A 162 25.09 17.37 22.38
C THR A 162 23.88 18.09 22.97
N ARG A 163 23.15 18.86 22.15
CA ARG A 163 21.88 19.47 22.57
C ARG A 163 20.86 18.36 22.72
N ARG A 164 20.28 18.20 23.91
CA ARG A 164 19.16 17.27 24.13
C ARG A 164 17.98 17.70 23.26
N GLN A 165 17.55 16.83 22.36
CA GLN A 165 16.32 17.05 21.61
C GLN A 165 15.13 16.95 22.56
N VAL A 166 14.28 17.98 22.56
CA VAL A 166 13.04 17.98 23.33
C VAL A 166 12.09 16.97 22.67
N ARG A 167 11.77 15.89 23.39
CA ARG A 167 10.74 14.95 22.94
C ARG A 167 9.41 15.70 22.88
N LYS A 168 8.73 15.68 21.73
CA LYS A 168 7.38 16.22 21.61
C LYS A 168 6.44 15.35 22.44
N LEU A 169 6.10 15.81 23.63
CA LEU A 169 5.00 15.26 24.40
C LEU A 169 3.72 15.56 23.61
N ARG A 170 2.96 14.53 23.26
CA ARG A 170 1.59 14.70 22.75
C ARG A 170 0.82 15.53 23.79
N ASN A 171 0.06 16.51 23.31
CA ASN A 171 -0.82 17.31 24.16
C ASN A 171 -1.73 16.34 24.93
N LYS A 172 -1.49 16.18 26.23
CA LYS A 172 -2.46 15.57 27.12
C LYS A 172 -3.61 16.58 27.17
N GLU A 173 -4.81 16.13 26.79
CA GLU A 173 -6.01 16.93 26.98
C GLU A 173 -6.08 17.36 28.46
N LYS A 174 -6.60 18.57 28.69
CA LYS A 174 -6.63 19.21 30.01
C LYS A 174 -7.22 18.23 31.03
N PRO A 175 -6.64 18.11 32.25
CA PRO A 175 -7.27 17.30 33.28
C PRO A 175 -8.65 17.89 33.55
N LEU A 176 -9.69 17.10 33.31
CA LEU A 176 -11.09 17.50 33.51
C LEU A 176 -11.26 17.99 34.96
N ARG A 177 -11.86 19.17 35.13
CA ARG A 177 -12.20 19.70 36.45
C ARG A 177 -13.58 19.22 36.87
N ALA A 178 -13.81 19.16 38.18
CA ALA A 178 -15.09 18.72 38.75
C ALA A 178 -16.29 19.52 38.21
N ASP A 179 -16.08 20.77 37.84
CA ASP A 179 -17.10 21.65 37.27
C ASP A 179 -17.56 21.23 35.86
N ASP A 180 -16.68 20.58 35.07
CA ASP A 180 -16.99 20.08 33.71
C ASP A 180 -17.91 18.85 33.74
N LEU A 181 -17.98 18.14 34.89
CA LEU A 181 -18.82 16.95 35.08
C LEU A 181 -20.30 17.30 35.30
N LEU A 182 -20.61 18.54 35.71
CA LEU A 182 -21.98 18.99 35.97
C LEU A 182 -22.80 19.16 34.68
N ALA A 183 -22.14 19.39 33.54
CA ALA A 183 -22.81 19.44 32.24
C ALA A 183 -23.23 18.06 31.72
N LEU A 184 -22.66 16.99 32.29
CA LEU A 184 -22.92 15.60 31.89
C LEU A 184 -23.95 14.90 32.78
N THR A 185 -24.42 15.52 33.87
CA THR A 185 -25.49 14.94 34.67
C THR A 185 -26.81 15.05 33.91
N PRO A 186 -27.44 13.93 33.51
CA PRO A 186 -28.74 13.98 32.86
C PRO A 186 -29.78 14.41 33.89
N ARG A 187 -30.45 15.53 33.60
CA ARG A 187 -31.65 15.95 34.31
C ARG A 187 -32.74 14.92 34.01
N ASP A 188 -33.17 14.23 35.05
CA ASP A 188 -34.33 13.35 35.12
C ASP A 188 -34.26 12.08 34.24
N THR A 189 -33.84 11.00 34.91
CA THR A 189 -33.96 9.61 34.45
C THR A 189 -35.42 9.18 34.41
N GLN A 190 -36.04 9.23 33.23
CA GLN A 190 -37.19 8.38 32.91
C GLN A 190 -37.06 7.92 31.45
N GLY A 191 -36.29 6.86 31.26
CA GLY A 191 -36.11 6.21 29.97
C GLY A 191 -35.38 4.91 30.19
N ASP A 192 -36.10 3.81 30.00
CA ASP A 192 -35.63 2.44 30.01
C ASP A 192 -34.44 2.27 29.05
N ILE A 193 -33.30 1.81 29.57
CA ILE A 193 -32.13 1.40 28.78
C ILE A 193 -31.76 -0.03 29.20
N ASP A 194 -32.73 -0.94 29.16
CA ASP A 194 -32.42 -2.35 28.91
C ASP A 194 -31.90 -2.48 27.47
N SER A 195 -30.59 -2.52 27.33
CA SER A 195 -29.90 -3.03 26.14
C SER A 195 -28.53 -3.53 26.57
N ARG A 196 -28.57 -4.71 27.21
CA ARG A 196 -27.50 -5.71 27.25
C ARG A 196 -26.30 -5.38 26.36
N SER A 197 -25.21 -4.92 26.95
CA SER A 197 -23.90 -5.15 26.37
C SER A 197 -22.83 -5.16 27.46
N ARG A 198 -21.91 -6.13 27.33
CA ARG A 198 -20.64 -6.27 28.05
C ARG A 198 -20.66 -7.17 29.29
N GLY A 199 -20.92 -8.45 29.06
CA GLY A 199 -20.21 -9.49 29.81
C GLY A 199 -18.76 -9.55 29.33
N GLN A 200 -17.89 -8.67 29.82
CA GLN A 200 -16.45 -8.90 29.83
C GLN A 200 -16.05 -9.29 31.25
N GLY A 201 -15.36 -10.43 31.34
CA GLY A 201 -15.06 -11.13 32.58
C GLY A 201 -14.30 -10.27 33.58
N TRP A 202 -14.86 -10.16 34.78
CA TRP A 202 -14.11 -9.83 35.96
C TRP A 202 -13.37 -11.10 36.39
N ARG A 203 -12.04 -11.06 36.44
CA ARG A 203 -11.27 -12.03 37.21
C ARG A 203 -11.50 -11.71 38.68
N VAL A 204 -12.32 -12.51 39.35
CA VAL A 204 -12.32 -12.60 40.80
C VAL A 204 -11.04 -13.34 41.17
N GLN A 205 -10.21 -12.67 41.96
CA GLN A 205 -9.10 -13.29 42.66
C GLN A 205 -9.72 -13.93 43.91
N GLU A 206 -9.84 -15.26 43.90
CA GLU A 206 -10.16 -16.02 45.10
C GLU A 206 -8.90 -16.02 45.97
N ASP A 207 -8.92 -15.26 47.06
CA ASP A 207 -8.03 -15.49 48.19
C ASP A 207 -8.75 -16.47 49.12
N GLU A 208 -8.49 -17.77 48.94
CA GLU A 208 -8.58 -18.77 50.02
C GLU A 208 -7.17 -18.91 50.62
N ASP A 209 -7.01 -18.51 51.88
CA ASP A 209 -6.28 -19.24 52.93
C ASP A 209 -6.04 -18.34 54.16
N GLY A 210 -6.65 -18.70 55.31
CA GLY A 210 -6.32 -18.17 56.64
C GLY A 210 -7.50 -17.93 57.58
#